data_AF-A0A1A8JNX3-F1
#
_entry.id   AF-A0A1A8JNX3-F1
#
_cell.length_a   1.000
_cell.length_b   1.000
_cell.length_c   1.000
_cell.angle_alpha   90.00
_cell.angle_beta   90.00
_cell.angle_gamma   90.00
#
_symmetry.space_group_name_H-M   'P 1'
#
loop_
_entity.id
_entity.type
_entity.pdbx_description
1 polymer ?
#
loop_
_entity_poly.entity_id
_entity_poly.type
_entity_poly.pdbx_seq_one_letter_code
_entity_poly.pdbx_strand_id
1 'polypeptide(L)'
;NPQKIGLFAWDGYPTLKMLMEMVMTNNYSYPPCTITDDDTKTELINRELQISQKEKQEILAFESHLAAASTKQTITESNSLLLSQLTSLDPQGPPR
;
A
#
# COMPACT_ATOMS: atom_id res chain seq x y z
N ASN A 1 -3.75 -29.64 -4.03
CA ASN A 1 -4.58 -29.91 -2.84
C ASN A 1 -5.17 -28.58 -2.35
N PRO A 2 -6.43 -28.24 -2.68
CA PRO A 2 -7.00 -26.91 -2.49
C PRO A 2 -6.98 -26.40 -1.04
N GLN A 3 -7.12 -27.31 -0.07
CA GLN A 3 -7.13 -26.94 1.36
C GLN A 3 -5.78 -26.42 1.88
N LYS A 4 -4.66 -26.91 1.33
CA LYS A 4 -3.33 -26.42 1.72
C LYS A 4 -3.03 -25.03 1.15
N ILE A 5 -3.52 -24.75 -0.05
CA ILE A 5 -3.32 -23.46 -0.72
C ILE A 5 -4.16 -22.37 -0.04
N GLY A 6 -5.41 -22.67 0.31
CA GLY A 6 -6.28 -21.73 1.01
C GLY A 6 -5.72 -21.29 2.37
N LEU A 7 -5.26 -22.25 3.19
CA LEU A 7 -4.65 -21.95 4.50
C LEU A 7 -3.35 -21.14 4.35
N PHE A 8 -2.45 -21.58 3.45
CA PHE A 8 -1.21 -20.85 3.20
C PHE A 8 -1.46 -19.43 2.72
N ALA A 9 -2.46 -19.23 1.86
CA ALA A 9 -2.76 -17.91 1.34
C ALA A 9 -3.41 -16.99 2.38
N TRP A 10 -4.23 -17.55 3.28
CA TRP A 10 -4.86 -16.80 4.38
C TRP A 10 -3.84 -16.32 5.41
N ASP A 11 -2.85 -17.16 5.75
CA ASP A 11 -1.82 -16.81 6.74
C ASP A 11 -0.67 -16.00 6.12
N GLY A 12 -0.37 -16.24 4.84
CA GLY A 12 0.80 -15.67 4.16
C GLY A 12 0.55 -14.36 3.42
N TYR A 13 -0.71 -14.00 3.16
CA TYR A 13 -1.06 -12.79 2.40
C TYR A 13 -2.09 -11.93 3.14
N PRO A 14 -1.65 -10.98 3.99
CA PRO A 14 -2.53 -10.12 4.76
C PRO A 14 -3.56 -9.36 3.90
N THR A 15 -3.14 -8.88 2.74
CA THR A 15 -4.01 -8.19 1.77
C THR A 15 -5.12 -9.10 1.25
N LEU A 16 -4.84 -10.39 1.02
CA LEU A 16 -5.86 -11.35 0.58
C LEU A 16 -6.89 -11.59 1.68
N LYS A 17 -6.43 -11.81 2.91
CA LYS A 17 -7.30 -11.96 4.08
C LYS A 17 -8.24 -10.78 4.22
N MET A 18 -7.69 -9.57 4.13
CA MET A 18 -8.47 -8.34 4.18
C MET A 18 -9.52 -8.25 3.06
N LEU A 19 -9.12 -8.50 1.81
CA LEU A 19 -10.06 -8.48 0.68
C LEU A 19 -11.17 -9.50 0.84
N MET A 20 -10.86 -10.70 1.34
CA MET A 20 -11.85 -11.72 1.66
C MET A 20 -12.83 -11.23 2.74
N GLU A 21 -12.35 -10.58 3.80
CA GLU A 21 -13.21 -9.99 4.84
C GLU A 21 -14.13 -8.90 4.27
N MET A 22 -13.63 -8.02 3.40
CA MET A 22 -14.43 -6.99 2.72
C MET A 22 -15.50 -7.60 1.80
N VAL A 23 -15.15 -8.65 1.05
CA VAL A 23 -16.09 -9.37 0.17
C VAL A 23 -17.17 -10.07 0.99
N MET A 24 -16.80 -10.72 2.10
CA MET A 24 -17.75 -11.41 2.98
C MET A 24 -18.72 -10.45 3.66
N THR A 25 -18.25 -9.25 4.02
CA THR A 25 -19.07 -8.20 4.67
C THR A 25 -19.76 -7.26 3.68
N ASN A 26 -19.46 -7.38 2.38
CA ASN A 26 -19.87 -6.46 1.32
C ASN A 26 -19.56 -4.98 1.66
N ASN A 27 -18.45 -4.74 2.37
CA ASN A 27 -18.00 -3.42 2.78
C ASN A 27 -16.53 -3.21 2.39
N TYR A 28 -16.31 -2.45 1.33
CA TYR A 28 -14.99 -2.18 0.76
C TYR A 28 -14.38 -0.91 1.34
N SER A 29 -14.17 -0.90 2.66
CA SER A 29 -13.56 0.21 3.38
C SER A 29 -12.31 -0.25 4.13
N TYR A 30 -11.22 0.53 4.05
CA TYR A 30 -10.01 0.31 4.84
C TYR A 30 -9.97 1.22 6.08
N PRO A 31 -9.59 0.72 7.27
CA PRO A 31 -9.48 -0.69 7.64
C PRO A 31 -10.84 -1.40 7.61
N PRO A 32 -10.89 -2.74 7.45
CA PRO A 32 -12.14 -3.51 7.45
C PRO A 32 -13.02 -3.23 8.67
N CYS A 33 -14.34 -3.30 8.50
CA CYS A 33 -15.27 -3.11 9.62
C CYS A 33 -15.22 -4.23 10.68
N THR A 34 -14.49 -5.32 10.41
CA THR A 34 -14.14 -6.37 11.38
C THR A 34 -13.14 -5.87 12.43
N ILE A 35 -12.38 -4.80 12.15
CA ILE A 35 -11.53 -4.12 13.11
C ILE A 35 -12.40 -3.17 13.94
N THR A 36 -12.82 -3.64 15.12
CA THR A 36 -13.71 -2.89 16.02
C THR A 36 -12.97 -2.04 17.05
N ASP A 37 -11.66 -2.24 17.19
CA ASP A 37 -10.82 -1.44 18.08
C ASP A 37 -10.34 -0.17 17.36
N ASP A 38 -10.69 0.98 17.92
CA ASP A 38 -10.39 2.30 17.35
C ASP A 38 -8.89 2.61 17.38
N ASP A 39 -8.16 2.11 18.38
CA ASP A 39 -6.70 2.27 18.48
C ASP A 39 -6.02 1.50 17.35
N THR A 40 -6.37 0.22 17.18
CA THR A 40 -5.89 -0.61 16.06
C THR A 40 -6.25 0.00 14.71
N LYS A 41 -7.47 0.52 14.55
CA LYS A 41 -7.91 1.17 13.30
C LYS A 41 -7.05 2.40 12.99
N THR A 42 -6.79 3.24 13.99
CA THR A 42 -5.97 4.43 13.85
C THR A 42 -4.52 4.08 13.53
N GLU A 43 -3.96 3.04 14.16
CA GLU A 43 -2.63 2.53 13.87
C GLU A 43 -2.51 2.07 12.40
N LEU A 44 -3.48 1.30 11.90
CA LEU A 44 -3.50 0.82 10.52
C LEU A 44 -3.57 1.96 9.49
N ILE A 45 -4.36 2.99 9.76
CA ILE A 45 -4.44 4.19 8.91
C ILE A 45 -3.11 4.95 8.92
N ASN A 46 -2.53 5.18 10.10
CA ASN A 46 -1.26 5.90 10.23
C ASN A 46 -0.11 5.14 9.57
N ARG A 47 -0.10 3.82 9.70
CA ARG A 47 0.89 2.97 9.04
C ARG A 47 0.81 3.09 7.53
N GLU A 48 -0.39 3.02 6.95
CA GLU A 48 -0.56 3.19 5.51
C GLU A 48 -0.13 4.59 5.05
N LEU A 49 -0.50 5.63 5.79
CA LEU A 49 -0.07 7.00 5.50
C LEU A 49 1.47 7.13 5.51
N GLN A 50 2.14 6.55 6.50
CA GLN A 50 3.61 6.57 6.60
C GLN A 50 4.27 5.83 5.43
N ILE A 51 3.75 4.65 5.05
CA ILE A 51 4.29 3.89 3.93
C ILE A 51 4.10 4.68 2.63
N SER A 52 2.90 5.20 2.38
CA SER A 52 2.61 6.01 1.20
C SER A 52 3.51 7.25 1.11
N GLN A 53 3.73 7.95 2.24
CA GLN A 53 4.64 9.10 2.30
C GLN A 53 6.09 8.70 2.01
N LYS A 54 6.55 7.57 2.54
CA LYS A 54 7.90 7.07 2.31
C LYS A 54 8.11 6.69 0.84
N GLU A 55 7.21 5.90 0.27
CA GLU A 55 7.27 5.51 -1.14
C GLU A 55 7.30 6.73 -2.05
N LYS A 56 6.48 7.74 -1.74
CA LYS A 56 6.45 9.02 -2.44
C LYS A 56 7.79 9.74 -2.40
N GLN A 57 8.43 9.81 -1.23
CA GLN A 57 9.73 10.45 -1.07
C GLN A 57 10.83 9.71 -1.83
N GLU A 58 10.83 8.37 -1.79
CA GLU A 58 11.79 7.54 -2.52
C GLU A 58 11.67 7.74 -4.04
N ILE A 59 10.44 7.84 -4.55
CA ILE A 59 10.18 8.12 -5.97
C ILE A 59 10.69 9.51 -6.35
N LEU A 60 10.36 10.54 -5.57
CA LEU A 60 10.82 11.91 -5.85
C LEU A 60 12.34 12.00 -5.82
N ALA A 61 13.00 11.31 -4.88
CA ALA A 61 14.45 11.25 -4.81
C ALA A 61 15.05 10.58 -6.05
N PHE A 62 14.46 9.46 -6.49
CA PHE A 62 14.89 8.74 -7.70
C PHE A 62 14.72 9.60 -8.96
N GLU A 63 13.55 10.19 -9.16
CA GLU A 63 13.30 11.08 -10.30
C GLU A 63 14.18 12.32 -10.27
N SER A 64 14.35 12.95 -9.11
CA SER A 64 15.23 14.10 -8.94
C SER A 64 16.67 13.76 -9.35
N HIS A 65 17.14 12.57 -8.97
CA HIS A 65 18.44 12.07 -9.40
C HIS A 65 18.52 11.87 -10.92
N LEU A 66 17.50 11.29 -11.55
CA LEU A 66 17.44 11.13 -13.01
C LEU A 66 17.39 12.49 -13.74
N ALA A 67 16.57 13.43 -13.25
CA ALA A 67 16.43 14.76 -13.82
C ALA A 67 17.73 15.57 -13.68
N ALA A 68 18.44 15.46 -12.55
CA ALA A 68 19.72 16.13 -12.33
C ALA A 68 20.79 15.72 -13.35
N ALA A 69 20.78 14.45 -13.79
CA ALA A 69 21.71 13.94 -14.80
C ALA A 69 21.33 14.34 -16.24
N SER A 70 20.05 14.64 -16.51
CA SER A 70 19.54 14.90 -17.87
C SER A 70 19.15 16.36 -18.09
N THR A 71 18.09 16.83 -17.42
CA THR A 71 17.43 18.13 -17.67
C THR A 71 17.74 19.21 -16.63
N LYS A 72 18.35 18.84 -15.49
CA LYS A 72 18.63 19.70 -14.33
C LYS A 72 17.40 20.42 -13.78
N GLN A 73 16.20 19.89 -13.99
CA GLN A 73 14.96 20.40 -13.42
C GLN A 73 14.73 19.87 -12.01
N THR A 74 14.17 20.70 -11.15
CA THR A 74 13.74 20.30 -9.80
C THR A 74 12.43 19.50 -9.89
N ILE A 75 12.46 18.27 -9.40
CA ILE A 75 11.26 17.41 -9.33
C ILE A 75 10.50 17.68 -8.03
N THR A 76 9.18 17.75 -8.16
CA THR A 76 8.18 18.02 -7.12
C THR A 76 7.00 17.06 -7.34
N GLU A 77 6.10 16.99 -6.37
CA GLU A 77 4.91 16.14 -6.49
C GLU A 77 4.06 16.49 -7.72
N SER A 78 3.94 17.78 -8.03
CA SER A 78 3.08 18.26 -9.13
C SER A 78 3.64 17.99 -10.51
N ASN A 79 4.95 17.73 -10.66
CA ASN A 79 5.61 17.49 -11.94
C ASN A 79 6.23 16.10 -12.06
N SER A 80 6.05 15.26 -11.04
CA SER A 80 6.50 13.87 -11.04
C SER A 80 5.75 13.06 -12.10
N LEU A 81 6.49 12.24 -12.85
CA LEU A 81 5.91 11.34 -13.85
C LEU A 81 5.64 9.95 -13.25
N LEU A 82 6.48 9.52 -12.32
CA LEU A 82 6.47 8.20 -11.69
C LEU A 82 5.48 8.11 -10.53
N LEU A 83 5.18 9.20 -9.82
CA LEU A 83 4.23 9.16 -8.70
C LEU A 83 2.82 8.71 -9.10
N SER A 84 2.38 9.03 -10.32
CA SER A 84 1.06 8.62 -10.83
C SER A 84 1.01 7.17 -11.33
N GLN A 85 2.17 6.55 -11.53
CA GLN A 85 2.31 5.26 -12.22
C GLN A 85 2.57 4.08 -11.27
N LEU A 86 2.94 4.36 -10.02
CA LEU A 86 3.28 3.29 -9.06
C LEU A 86 2.14 3.03 -8.09
N THR A 87 1.63 1.80 -8.13
CA THR A 87 0.96 1.15 -7.00
C THR A 87 1.90 0.05 -6.51
N SER A 88 2.58 0.30 -5.39
CA SER A 88 3.44 -0.70 -4.75
C SER A 88 2.55 -1.81 -4.19
N LEU A 89 2.54 -2.94 -4.89
CA LEU A 89 1.79 -4.14 -4.55
C LEU A 89 2.76 -5.19 -4.03
N ASP A 90 3.12 -5.09 -2.74
CA ASP A 90 3.78 -6.18 -2.03
C ASP A 90 2.70 -7.18 -1.56
N PRO A 91 2.63 -8.40 -2.13
CA PRO A 91 1.61 -9.37 -1.77
C PRO A 91 1.72 -9.83 -0.30
N GLN A 92 2.92 -9.84 0.28
CA GLN A 92 3.16 -10.21 1.69
C GLN A 92 3.20 -8.99 2.62
N GLY A 93 3.10 -7.79 2.05
CA GLY A 93 3.07 -6.54 2.77
C GLY A 93 1.82 -6.39 3.66
N PRO A 94 1.80 -5.38 4.53
CA PRO A 94 0.60 -5.04 5.27
C PRO A 94 -0.56 -4.73 4.30
N PRO A 95 -1.82 -5.01 4.69
CA PRO A 95 -2.98 -4.68 3.88
C PRO A 95 -3.08 -3.17 3.62
N ARG A 96 -3.50 -2.79 2.41
CA ARG A 96 -3.66 -1.40 1.94
C ARG A 96 -5.02 -1.19 1.29
#